data_AF-A0A6G1J0W2-F1
#
_entry.id   AF-A0A6G1J0W2-F1
#
_cell.length_a   1.000
_cell.length_b   1.000
_cell.length_c   1.000
_cell.angle_alpha   90.00
_cell.angle_beta   90.00
_cell.angle_gamma   90.00
#
_symmetry.space_group_name_H-M   'P 1'
#
loop_
_entity.id
_entity.type
_entity.pdbx_description
1 polymer ?
#
loop_
_entity_poly.entity_id
_entity_poly.type
_entity_poly.pdbx_seq_one_letter_code
_entity_poly.pdbx_strand_id
1 'polypeptide(L)' 'TLYKYLENYYFAFINNVLVYLDKNKKHRDRKIIKKLEATSLYLDIKKSKFKVKKTKYLGFIIEVEKEISIDPKKVKVILE' A
#
# COMPACT_ATOMS: atom_id res chain seq x y z
N THR A 1 -15.63 3.97 -10.13
CA THR A 1 -14.79 2.93 -9.50
C THR A 1 -13.52 3.54 -8.92
N LEU A 2 -13.02 2.99 -7.81
CA LEU A 2 -11.78 3.42 -7.11
C LEU A 2 -10.59 3.66 -8.08
N TYR A 3 -10.56 2.86 -9.16
CA TYR A 3 -9.64 2.93 -10.30
C TYR A 3 -9.47 4.31 -10.94
N LYS A 4 -10.55 5.09 -11.10
CA LYS A 4 -10.47 6.40 -11.76
C LYS A 4 -9.79 7.46 -10.88
N TYR A 5 -9.64 7.19 -9.57
CA TYR A 5 -9.28 8.20 -8.58
C TYR A 5 -7.86 8.08 -8.02
N LEU A 6 -7.20 6.94 -8.21
CA LEU A 6 -5.88 6.66 -7.64
C LEU A 6 -4.74 6.81 -8.67
N GLU A 7 -5.02 7.36 -9.85
CA GLU A 7 -4.04 7.85 -10.85
C GLU A 7 -2.87 6.89 -11.14
N ASN A 8 -3.08 5.57 -11.20
CA ASN A 8 -2.02 4.56 -11.43
C ASN A 8 -0.88 4.53 -10.38
N TYR A 9 -1.10 5.03 -9.15
CA TYR A 9 -0.08 5.02 -8.08
C TYR A 9 -0.42 4.05 -6.92
N TYR A 10 -1.16 2.99 -7.21
CA TYR A 10 -1.64 2.08 -6.19
C TYR A 10 -1.78 0.65 -6.70
N PHE A 11 -1.67 -0.29 -5.76
CA PHE A 11 -2.04 -1.69 -5.94
C PHE A 11 -3.10 -2.04 -4.90
N ALA A 12 -4.26 -2.52 -5.34
CA ALA A 12 -5.32 -2.99 -4.47
C ALA A 12 -5.53 -4.48 -4.66
N PHE A 13 -5.60 -5.22 -3.56
CA PHE A 13 -5.89 -6.65 -3.54
C PHE A 13 -6.81 -6.96 -2.37
N ILE A 14 -8.08 -7.26 -2.68
CA ILE A 14 -9.15 -7.53 -1.72
C ILE A 14 -9.25 -6.39 -0.68
N ASN A 15 -8.75 -6.61 0.53
CA ASN A 15 -8.84 -5.69 1.66
C ASN A 15 -7.58 -4.81 1.84
N ASN A 16 -6.53 -5.03 1.03
CA ASN A 16 -5.25 -4.34 1.19
C ASN A 16 -4.98 -3.39 0.03
N VAL A 17 -4.80 -2.12 0.34
CA VAL A 17 -4.38 -1.10 -0.63
C VAL A 17 -2.96 -0.64 -0.30
N LEU A 18 -2.07 -0.78 -1.27
CA LEU A 18 -0.74 -0.19 -1.26
C LEU A 18 -0.76 1.07 -2.12
N VAL A 19 -0.28 2.17 -1.56
CA VAL A 19 -0.14 3.44 -2.29
C VAL A 19 1.32 3.85 -2.27
N TYR A 20 1.89 4.15 -3.44
CA TYR A 20 3.22 4.75 -3.54
C TYR A 20 3.12 6.22 -3.92
N LEU A 21 3.98 7.03 -3.30
CA LEU A 21 3.99 8.48 -3.48
C LEU A 21 5.32 8.89 -4.11
N ASP A 22 5.23 9.66 -5.17
CA ASP A 22 6.38 10.40 -5.68
C ASP A 22 6.70 11.56 -4.72
N LYS A 23 7.99 11.77 -4.44
CA LYS A 23 8.51 12.84 -3.56
C LYS A 23 8.01 14.23 -3.97
N ASN A 24 7.74 14.43 -5.26
CA ASN A 24 7.30 15.71 -5.81
C ASN A 24 5.84 16.07 -5.52
N LYS A 25 5.01 15.11 -5.11
CA LYS A 25 3.56 15.33 -4.95
C LYS A 25 3.14 15.36 -3.48
N LYS A 26 3.52 16.45 -2.82
CA LYS A 26 3.09 16.77 -1.45
C LYS A 26 1.55 16.76 -1.35
N HIS A 27 1.02 16.23 -0.25
CA HIS A 27 -0.42 16.18 0.11
C HIS A 27 -1.33 15.19 -0.63
N ARG A 28 -0.78 14.30 -1.48
CA ARG A 28 -1.60 13.24 -2.11
C ARG A 28 -2.16 12.25 -1.09
N ASP A 29 -1.41 11.93 -0.05
CA ASP A 29 -1.83 11.12 1.09
C ASP A 29 -3.18 11.58 1.66
N ARG A 30 -3.31 12.88 1.98
CA ARG A 30 -4.55 13.46 2.50
C ARG A 30 -5.70 13.38 1.50
N LYS A 31 -5.44 13.59 0.21
CA LYS A 31 -6.47 13.49 -0.84
C LYS A 31 -7.01 12.06 -0.94
N ILE A 32 -6.13 11.06 -0.87
CA ILE A 32 -6.50 9.65 -0.95
C ILE A 32 -7.31 9.23 0.27
N ILE A 33 -6.87 9.61 1.48
CA ILE A 33 -7.60 9.32 2.72
C ILE A 33 -9.01 9.92 2.70
N LYS A 34 -9.14 11.21 2.36
CA LYS A 34 -10.46 11.87 2.24
C LYS A 34 -11.36 11.18 1.21
N LYS A 35 -10.79 10.62 0.15
CA LYS A 35 -11.55 9.92 -0.89
C LYS A 35 -12.02 8.55 -0.42
N LEU A 36 -11.19 7.83 0.32
CA LEU A 36 -11.55 6.54 0.92
C LEU A 36 -12.69 6.71 1.93
N GLU A 37 -12.63 7.75 2.77
CA GLU A 37 -13.71 8.15 3.68
C GLU A 37 -15.02 8.43 2.93
N ALA A 38 -14.95 9.15 1.80
CA ALA A 38 -16.13 9.44 0.98
C ALA A 38 -16.75 8.20 0.30
N THR A 39 -16.04 7.08 0.24
CA THR A 39 -16.52 5.81 -0.34
C THR A 39 -16.98 4.78 0.69
N SER A 40 -17.14 5.18 1.96
CA SER A 40 -17.46 4.28 3.09
C SER A 40 -16.45 3.12 3.27
N LEU A 41 -15.24 3.27 2.73
CA LEU A 41 -14.12 2.36 2.95
C LEU A 41 -13.33 2.85 4.15
N TYR A 42 -13.69 2.33 5.32
CA TYR A 42 -13.00 2.65 6.57
C TYR A 42 -11.63 1.97 6.63
N LEU A 43 -10.61 2.76 6.91
CA LEU A 43 -9.24 2.28 7.14
C LEU A 43 -9.09 1.80 8.58
N ASP A 44 -8.54 0.60 8.76
CA ASP A 44 -8.07 0.16 10.08
C ASP A 44 -6.74 0.87 10.39
N ILE A 45 -6.79 1.93 11.20
CA ILE A 45 -5.63 2.74 11.56
C ILE A 45 -4.53 1.88 12.22
N LYS A 46 -4.91 0.86 13.01
CA LYS A 46 -3.95 0.00 13.72
C LYS A 46 -3.16 -0.89 12.76
N LYS A 47 -3.74 -1.24 11.61
CA LYS A 47 -3.09 -2.06 10.57
C LYS A 47 -2.46 -1.24 9.45
N SER A 48 -2.81 0.04 9.35
CA SER A 48 -2.34 0.93 8.29
C SER A 48 -0.94 1.45 8.57
N LYS A 49 -0.11 1.54 7.52
CA LYS A 49 1.23 2.11 7.59
C LYS A 49 1.30 3.32 6.67
N PHE A 50 1.71 4.47 7.21
CA PHE A 50 1.77 5.72 6.46
C PHE A 50 3.22 6.20 6.32
N LYS A 51 3.57 6.70 5.13
CA LYS A 51 4.87 7.33 4.83
C LYS A 51 6.09 6.48 5.22
N VAL A 52 5.99 5.17 5.04
CA VAL A 52 7.10 4.23 5.27
C VAL A 52 7.91 4.04 4.00
N LYS A 53 9.23 3.90 4.11
CA LYS A 53 10.11 3.55 2.99
C LYS A 53 10.14 2.04 2.71
N LYS A 54 9.70 1.23 3.68
CA LYS A 54 9.70 -0.23 3.61
C LYS A 54 8.42 -0.79 4.21
N THR A 55 7.77 -1.71 3.51
CA THR A 55 6.57 -2.39 4.03
C THR A 55 6.46 -3.82 3.54
N LYS A 56 5.58 -4.58 4.18
CA LYS A 56 5.17 -5.90 3.73
C LYS A 56 3.81 -5.80 3.04
N TYR A 57 3.67 -6.40 1.88
CA TYR A 57 2.43 -6.43 1.11
C TYR A 57 2.32 -7.77 0.38
N LEU A 58 1.25 -8.55 0.66
CA LEU A 58 0.98 -9.87 0.05
C LEU A 58 2.15 -10.88 0.14
N GLY A 59 2.93 -10.78 1.22
CA GLY A 59 4.10 -11.62 1.44
C GLY A 59 5.33 -11.23 0.62
N PHE A 60 5.33 -10.02 0.07
CA PHE A 60 6.52 -9.35 -0.46
C PHE A 60 6.96 -8.24 0.49
N ILE A 61 8.26 -7.98 0.49
CA ILE A 61 8.89 -6.83 1.11
C ILE A 61 9.13 -5.81 0.00
N ILE A 62 8.47 -4.66 0.11
CA ILE A 62 8.56 -3.56 -0.83
C ILE A 62 9.35 -2.44 -0.17
N GLU A 63 10.41 -1.98 -0.84
CA GLU A 63 11.28 -0.91 -0.36
C GLU A 63 11.47 0.14 -1.46
N VAL A 64 11.32 1.41 -1.10
CA VAL A 64 11.45 2.53 -2.04
C VAL A 64 12.88 2.57 -2.58
N GLU A 65 13.03 2.77 -3.89
CA GLU A 65 14.33 2.81 -4.60
C GLU A 65 15.13 1.49 -4.54
N LYS A 66 14.51 0.38 -4.14
CA LYS A 66 15.11 -0.96 -4.18
C LYS A 66 14.19 -1.96 -4.87
N GLU A 67 14.73 -3.15 -5.11
CA GLU A 67 13.97 -4.27 -5.67
C GLU A 67 12.94 -4.83 -4.67
N ILE A 68 11.87 -5.42 -5.22
CA ILE A 68 10.89 -6.16 -4.44
C ILE A 68 11.48 -7.50 -4.06
N SER A 69 11.45 -7.84 -2.77
CA SER A 69 11.93 -9.13 -2.26
C SER A 69 10.78 -9.97 -1.71
N ILE A 70 10.93 -11.28 -1.70
CA ILE A 70 9.95 -12.19 -1.09
C ILE A 70 10.15 -12.16 0.43
N ASP A 71 9.06 -12.12 1.20
CA ASP A 71 9.14 -12.22 2.66
C ASP A 71 9.71 -13.60 3.05
N PRO A 72 10.84 -13.66 3.78
CA PRO A 72 11.42 -14.93 4.22
C PRO A 72 10.44 -15.81 4.98
N LYS A 73 9.45 -15.22 5.68
CA LYS A 73 8.39 -15.97 6.34
C LYS A 73 7.52 -16.76 5.36
N LYS A 74 7.23 -16.19 4.18
CA LYS A 74 6.45 -16.87 3.13
C LYS A 74 7.24 -18.02 2.52
N VAL A 75 8.55 -17.85 2.33
CA VAL A 75 9.44 -18.91 1.82
C VAL A 75 9.49 -20.09 2.78
N LYS A 76 9.62 -19.82 4.10
CA LYS A 76 9.65 -20.88 5.12
C LYS A 76 8.40 -21.76 5.11
N VAL A 77 7.22 -21.17 4.96
CA VAL A 77 5.93 -21.91 4.92
C VAL A 77 5.81 -22.83 3.69
N ILE A 78 6.54 -22.57 2.60
CA ILE A 78 6.52 -23.41 1.39
C ILE A 78 7.51 -24.58 1.51
N LEU A 79 8.56 -24.43 2.32
CA LEU A 79 9.62 -25.43 2.50
C LEU A 79 9.33 -26.41 3.65
N GLU A 80 8.28 -26.16 4.45
CA GLU A 80 7.68 -27.10 5.40
C GLU A 80 6.60 -27.94 4.71
#